data_AF-W9GCD0-F1
#
_entry.id   AF-W9GCD0-F1
#
_cell.length_a   1.000
_cell.length_b   1.000
_cell.length_c   1.000
_cell.angle_alpha   90.00
_cell.angle_beta   90.00
_cell.angle_gamma   90.00
#
_symmetry.space_group_name_H-M   'P 1'
#
loop_
_entity.id
_entity.type
_entity.pdbx_description
1 polymer ?
#
loop_
_entity_poly.entity_id
_entity_poly.type
_entity_poly.pdbx_seq_one_letter_code
_entity_poly.pdbx_strand_id
1 'polypeptide(L)'
;MTPMAEPTEPSTTAWQRFLINLIGLVGLVYGGLAIVYYLLEVSALSFAAAPYGWLRLEGATRFLPPALVFVVCFVIVWAIERRANQSAAR
;
A
#
# COMPACT_ATOMS: atom_id res chain seq x y z
N MET A 1 -11.46 -22.58 -36.12
CA MET A 1 -11.11 -22.63 -34.68
C MET A 1 -9.91 -21.72 -34.49
N THR A 2 -10.15 -20.44 -34.25
CA THR A 2 -9.09 -19.48 -33.93
C THR A 2 -8.60 -19.78 -32.51
N PRO A 3 -7.29 -20.02 -32.29
CA PRO A 3 -6.78 -20.17 -30.94
C PRO A 3 -7.04 -18.86 -30.20
N MET A 4 -7.89 -18.96 -29.20
CA MET A 4 -8.17 -17.88 -28.26
C MET A 4 -6.86 -17.63 -27.53
N ALA A 5 -6.23 -16.49 -27.79
CA ALA A 5 -5.06 -16.06 -27.03
C ALA A 5 -5.46 -16.01 -25.56
N GLU A 6 -5.00 -16.99 -24.79
CA GLU A 6 -5.07 -16.93 -23.33
C GLU A 6 -4.47 -15.59 -22.91
N PRO A 7 -5.12 -14.82 -22.02
CA PRO A 7 -4.46 -13.68 -21.42
C PRO A 7 -3.29 -14.26 -20.64
N THR A 8 -2.10 -14.17 -21.20
CA THR A 8 -0.86 -14.48 -20.49
C THR A 8 -0.84 -13.50 -19.33
N GLU A 9 -1.25 -13.95 -18.15
CA GLU A 9 -1.12 -13.14 -16.93
C GLU A 9 0.33 -12.63 -16.92
N PRO A 10 0.56 -11.32 -16.78
CA PRO A 10 1.92 -10.81 -16.66
C PRO A 10 2.53 -11.59 -15.51
N SER A 11 3.58 -12.37 -15.81
CA SER A 11 4.14 -13.40 -14.93
C SER A 11 4.77 -12.73 -13.70
N THR A 12 3.90 -12.27 -12.81
CA THR A 12 4.25 -11.62 -11.56
C THR A 12 4.76 -12.75 -10.70
N THR A 13 6.08 -12.80 -10.52
CA THR A 13 6.74 -13.89 -9.80
C THR A 13 6.09 -14.03 -8.40
N ALA A 14 6.02 -15.24 -7.85
CA ALA A 14 5.47 -15.46 -6.50
C ALA A 14 6.05 -14.49 -5.45
N TRP A 15 7.32 -14.12 -5.60
CA TRP A 15 8.01 -13.10 -4.81
C TRP A 15 7.43 -11.68 -4.97
N GLN A 16 7.09 -11.25 -6.19
CA GLN A 16 6.43 -9.95 -6.41
C GLN A 16 5.03 -9.93 -5.81
N ARG A 17 4.24 -11.01 -5.96
CA ARG A 17 2.92 -11.11 -5.31
C ARG A 17 3.02 -11.01 -3.80
N PHE A 18 4.02 -11.68 -3.21
CA PHE A 18 4.32 -11.57 -1.77
C PHE A 18 4.68 -10.14 -1.36
N LEU A 19 5.56 -9.48 -2.10
CA LEU A 19 5.95 -8.08 -1.84
C LEU A 19 4.75 -7.13 -1.92
N ILE A 20 3.92 -7.26 -2.96
CA ILE A 20 2.71 -6.42 -3.11
C ILE A 20 1.78 -6.61 -1.92
N ASN A 21 1.54 -7.86 -1.50
CA ASN A 21 0.65 -8.14 -0.38
C ASN A 21 1.23 -7.61 0.96
N LEU A 22 2.54 -7.73 1.16
CA LEU A 22 3.23 -7.20 2.33
C LEU A 22 3.17 -5.67 2.37
N ILE A 23 3.47 -5.01 1.25
CA ILE A 23 3.42 -3.55 1.13
C ILE A 23 1.97 -3.05 1.31
N GLY A 24 1.00 -3.76 0.72
CA GLY A 24 -0.42 -3.50 0.90
C GLY A 24 -0.85 -3.61 2.36
N LEU A 25 -0.39 -4.65 3.07
CA LEU A 25 -0.66 -4.83 4.50
C LEU A 25 -0.06 -3.69 5.33
N VAL A 26 1.18 -3.30 5.06
CA VAL A 26 1.84 -2.18 5.75
C VAL A 26 1.11 -0.86 5.48
N GLY A 27 0.75 -0.58 4.22
CA GLY A 27 -0.02 0.62 3.86
C GLY A 27 -1.42 0.62 4.48
N LEU A 28 -2.06 -0.53 4.60
CA LEU A 28 -3.36 -0.67 5.26
C LEU A 28 -3.24 -0.42 6.77
N VAL A 29 -2.25 -1.02 7.44
CA VAL A 29 -2.06 -0.90 8.89
C VAL A 29 -1.60 0.49 9.28
N TYR A 30 -0.56 1.02 8.63
CA TYR A 30 0.03 2.30 9.03
C TYR A 30 -0.57 3.50 8.30
N GLY A 31 -1.21 3.31 7.15
CA GLY A 31 -1.97 4.36 6.46
C GLY A 31 -3.44 4.31 6.83
N GLY A 32 -4.14 3.27 6.37
CA GLY A 32 -5.60 3.15 6.50
C GLY A 32 -6.09 3.10 7.95
N LEU A 33 -5.60 2.15 8.75
CA LEU A 33 -5.98 1.98 10.15
C LEU A 33 -5.56 3.17 11.02
N ALA A 34 -4.44 3.83 10.72
CA ALA A 34 -4.05 5.06 11.39
C ALA A 34 -5.01 6.24 11.07
N ILE A 35 -5.48 6.37 9.83
CA ILE A 35 -6.52 7.37 9.47
C ILE A 35 -7.82 7.08 10.23
N VAL A 36 -8.26 5.82 10.26
CA VAL A 36 -9.46 5.40 10.99
C VAL A 36 -9.33 5.68 12.48
N TYR A 37 -8.15 5.43 13.07
CA TYR A 37 -7.85 5.82 14.44
C TYR A 37 -8.03 7.32 14.67
N TYR A 38 -7.49 8.18 13.80
CA TYR A 38 -7.64 9.63 13.97
C TYR A 38 -9.08 10.13 13.76
N LEU A 39 -9.92 9.39 13.04
CA LEU A 39 -11.33 9.72 12.82
C LEU A 39 -12.25 9.25 13.96
N LEU A 40 -12.00 8.04 14.47
CA LEU A 40 -12.87 7.39 15.46
C LEU A 40 -12.28 7.37 16.88
N GLU A 41 -11.03 7.82 17.05
CA GLU A 41 -10.25 7.81 18.31
C GLU A 41 -10.29 6.47 19.06
N VAL A 42 -10.37 5.35 18.32
CA VAL A 42 -10.48 4.01 18.89
C VAL A 42 -9.14 3.57 19.50
N SER A 43 -9.06 3.50 20.82
CA SER A 43 -7.82 3.17 21.56
C SER A 43 -7.15 1.84 21.13
N ALA A 44 -7.92 0.87 20.63
CA ALA A 44 -7.39 -0.40 20.12
C ALA A 44 -6.50 -0.24 18.87
N LEU A 45 -6.65 0.87 18.13
CA LEU A 45 -5.90 1.19 16.93
C LEU A 45 -4.75 2.17 17.17
N SER A 46 -4.51 2.56 18.43
CA SER A 46 -3.43 3.48 18.81
C SER A 46 -2.04 2.99 18.37
N PHE A 47 -1.84 1.67 18.27
CA PHE A 47 -0.61 1.06 17.75
C PHE A 47 -0.31 1.51 16.29
N ALA A 48 -1.33 1.63 15.44
CA ALA A 48 -1.16 2.03 14.04
C ALA A 48 -0.68 3.49 13.92
N ALA A 49 -1.07 4.34 14.87
CA ALA A 49 -0.68 5.74 14.92
C ALA A 49 0.54 6.01 15.83
N ALA A 50 0.96 5.04 16.64
CA ALA A 50 2.10 5.13 17.55
C ALA A 50 3.39 5.66 16.89
N PRO A 51 3.81 5.22 15.69
CA PRO A 51 5.00 5.76 15.05
C PRO A 51 4.88 7.26 14.70
N TYR A 52 3.65 7.77 14.48
CA TYR A 52 3.41 9.17 14.13
C TYR A 52 3.27 10.08 15.35
N GLY A 53 3.05 9.52 16.55
CA GLY A 53 2.93 10.29 17.79
C GLY A 53 4.18 11.13 18.13
N TRP A 54 5.36 10.70 17.68
CA TRP A 54 6.61 11.43 17.85
C TRP A 54 6.68 12.74 17.06
N LEU A 55 5.92 12.87 15.97
CA LEU A 55 5.94 14.09 15.15
C LEU A 55 5.21 15.28 15.79
N ARG A 56 4.43 15.06 16.86
CA ARG A 56 3.68 16.11 17.58
C ARG A 56 2.92 17.07 16.65
N LEU A 57 2.32 16.53 15.60
CA LEU A 57 1.59 17.30 14.59
C LEU A 57 0.21 17.69 15.12
N GLU A 58 -0.14 18.97 14.98
CA GLU A 58 -1.39 19.53 15.48
C GLU A 58 -2.47 19.63 14.39
N GLY A 59 -3.73 19.42 14.78
CA GLY A 59 -4.88 19.57 13.90
C GLY A 59 -4.85 18.63 12.69
N ALA A 60 -5.13 19.16 11.49
CA ALA A 60 -5.23 18.37 10.26
C ALA A 60 -3.88 17.78 9.80
N THR A 61 -2.75 18.31 10.26
CA THR A 61 -1.43 17.82 9.87
C THR A 61 -1.13 16.42 10.40
N ARG A 62 -1.86 15.95 11.43
CA ARG A 62 -1.76 14.57 11.95
C ARG A 62 -2.13 13.49 10.93
N PHE A 63 -2.89 13.84 9.89
CA PHE A 63 -3.25 12.93 8.80
C PHE A 63 -2.19 12.87 7.69
N LEU A 64 -1.25 13.82 7.67
CA LEU A 64 -0.22 13.89 6.62
C LEU A 64 0.70 12.66 6.63
N PRO A 65 1.23 12.19 7.78
CA PRO A 65 2.09 11.00 7.80
C PRO A 65 1.41 9.72 7.30
N PRO A 66 0.21 9.32 7.79
CA PRO A 66 -0.43 8.11 7.31
C PRO A 66 -0.89 8.23 5.86
N ALA A 67 -1.32 9.41 5.41
CA ALA A 67 -1.63 9.65 4.00
C ALA A 67 -0.39 9.49 3.10
N LEU A 68 0.76 10.02 3.51
CA LEU A 68 2.03 9.85 2.78
C LEU A 68 2.43 8.38 2.70
N VAL A 69 2.34 7.64 3.80
CA VAL A 69 2.64 6.19 3.79
C VAL A 69 1.71 5.46 2.83
N PHE A 70 0.42 5.80 2.81
CA PHE A 70 -0.54 5.20 1.89
C PHE A 70 -0.18 5.48 0.43
N VAL A 71 0.12 6.74 0.09
CA VAL A 71 0.53 7.15 -1.26
C VAL A 71 1.84 6.47 -1.67
N VAL A 72 2.84 6.43 -0.80
CA VAL A 72 4.13 5.80 -1.10
C VAL A 72 3.95 4.30 -1.32
N CYS A 73 3.20 3.60 -0.46
CA CYS A 73 2.91 2.18 -0.66
C CYS A 73 2.20 1.94 -1.99
N PHE A 74 1.21 2.78 -2.32
CA PHE A 74 0.49 2.69 -3.58
C PHE A 74 1.41 2.91 -4.80
N VAL A 75 2.27 3.92 -4.75
CA VAL A 75 3.24 4.21 -5.83
C VAL A 75 4.23 3.08 -6.01
N ILE A 76 4.71 2.46 -4.92
CA ILE A 76 5.64 1.32 -4.99
C ILE A 76 4.95 0.11 -5.64
N VAL A 77 3.73 -0.23 -5.21
CA VAL A 77 2.94 -1.33 -5.80
C VAL A 77 2.74 -1.08 -7.29
N TRP A 78 2.29 0.12 -7.66
CA TRP A 78 2.11 0.50 -9.06
C TRP A 78 3.42 0.43 -9.86
N ALA A 79 4.55 0.83 -9.27
CA ALA A 79 5.86 0.73 -9.93
C ALA A 79 6.31 -0.73 -10.12
N ILE A 80 6.03 -1.62 -9.17
CA ILE A 80 6.30 -3.06 -9.26
C ILE A 80 5.45 -3.66 -10.38
N GLU A 81 4.14 -3.39 -10.41
CA GLU A 81 3.24 -3.85 -11.46
C GLU A 81 3.65 -3.32 -12.84
N ARG A 82 3.98 -2.02 -12.92
CA ARG A 82 4.43 -1.40 -14.17
C ARG A 82 5.72 -2.04 -14.70
N ARG A 83 6.68 -2.37 -13.83
CA ARG A 83 7.90 -3.09 -14.22
C ARG A 83 7.61 -4.51 -14.66
N ALA A 84 6.72 -5.23 -13.96
CA ALA A 84 6.32 -6.58 -14.35
C ALA A 84 5.70 -6.60 -15.76
N ASN A 85 4.85 -5.61 -16.06
CA ASN A 85 4.19 -5.49 -17.36
C ASN A 85 5.17 -5.11 -18.50
N GLN A 86 6.19 -4.30 -18.20
CA GLN A 86 7.24 -3.96 -19.18
C GLN A 86 8.18 -5.14 -19.48
N SER A 87 8.49 -5.98 -18.48
CA SER A 87 9.29 -7.18 -18.67
C SER A 87 8.57 -8.27 -19.46
N ALA A 88 7.24 -8.34 -19.39
CA ALA A 88 6.43 -9.29 -20.15
C ALA A 88 6.28 -8.93 -21.66
N ALA A 89 6.63 -7.70 -22.04
CA ALA A 89 6.55 -7.20 -23.42
C ALA A 89 7.89 -7.30 -24.20
N ARG A 90 8.94 -7.84 -23.58
CA ARG A 90 10.23 -8.15 -24.21
C ARG A 90 10.39 -9.66 -24.37
#